data_AF-A0A8S9E318-F1
#
_entry.id   AF-A0A8S9E318-F1
#
_cell.length_a   1.000
_cell.length_b   1.000
_cell.length_c   1.000
_cell.angle_alpha   90.00
_cell.angle_beta   90.00
_cell.angle_gamma   90.00
#
_symmetry.space_group_name_H-M   'P 1'
#
loop_
_entity.id
_entity.type
_entity.pdbx_description
1 polymer ?
#
loop_
_entity_poly.entity_id
_entity_poly.type
_entity_poly.pdbx_seq_one_letter_code
_entity_poly.pdbx_strand_id
1 'polypeptide(L)'
;MALEFDVTAAAPTLAEITVEREQAENERAILKKKNKRFLVYFVLTVASLVSTALLGILPAIDKPESSQDLVFVVTYFTPYLILPLFVFGNHLHIKKIEKPRKKLDAVIVGLTEATPEELVDVADGHHEIDRYRQQVAAQQRVLVKAEIDAIQRWIGKQTQAA
;
A
#
# COMPACT_ATOMS: atom_id res chain seq x y z
N MET A 1 10.04 -3.78 -11.33
CA MET A 1 10.38 -2.34 -11.57
C MET A 1 9.10 -1.80 -12.17
N ALA A 2 8.49 -0.76 -11.61
CA ALA A 2 7.16 -0.36 -12.05
C ALA A 2 7.12 -0.19 -13.58
N LEU A 3 6.30 -1.00 -14.25
CA LEU A 3 6.14 -0.94 -15.70
C LEU A 3 5.64 0.47 -16.07
N GLU A 4 6.43 1.21 -16.83
CA GLU A 4 6.05 2.56 -17.28
C GLU A 4 5.36 2.45 -18.64
N PHE A 5 4.12 2.91 -18.70
CA PHE A 5 3.35 2.97 -19.93
C PHE A 5 3.59 4.32 -20.61
N ASP A 6 4.20 4.27 -21.78
CA ASP A 6 4.45 5.42 -22.65
C ASP A 6 3.81 5.17 -24.02
N VAL A 7 2.91 6.07 -24.42
CA VAL A 7 2.17 6.03 -25.69
C VAL A 7 3.11 6.20 -26.90
N THR A 8 4.28 6.82 -26.69
CA THR A 8 5.27 7.06 -27.75
C THR A 8 6.32 5.95 -27.88
N ALA A 9 6.40 5.05 -26.89
CA ALA A 9 7.32 3.92 -26.87
C ALA A 9 6.64 2.63 -27.40
N ALA A 10 7.40 1.53 -27.40
CA ALA A 10 6.84 0.22 -27.71
C ALA A 10 5.88 -0.24 -26.61
N ALA A 11 4.69 -0.71 -26.98
CA ALA A 11 3.74 -1.28 -26.03
C ALA A 11 4.32 -2.53 -25.35
N PRO A 12 4.27 -2.61 -24.00
CA PRO A 12 4.79 -3.75 -23.26
C PRO A 12 4.03 -5.03 -23.62
N THR A 13 4.75 -6.15 -23.59
CA THR A 13 4.20 -7.45 -23.99
C THR A 13 3.30 -8.04 -22.91
N LEU A 14 2.43 -8.96 -23.29
CA LEU A 14 1.59 -9.70 -22.34
C LEU A 14 2.44 -10.40 -21.26
N ALA A 15 3.58 -10.97 -21.64
CA ALA A 15 4.48 -11.65 -20.72
C ALA A 15 5.08 -10.68 -19.67
N GLU A 16 5.43 -9.46 -20.07
CA GLU A 16 5.95 -8.45 -19.14
C GLU A 16 4.87 -7.97 -18.16
N ILE A 17 3.65 -7.78 -18.65
CA ILE A 17 2.49 -7.40 -17.83
C ILE A 17 2.16 -8.50 -16.81
N THR A 18 2.15 -9.77 -17.22
CA THR A 18 1.87 -10.90 -16.31
C THR A 18 2.98 -11.05 -15.27
N VAL A 19 4.25 -10.93 -15.67
CA VAL A 19 5.39 -10.99 -14.75
C VAL A 19 5.32 -9.87 -13.72
N GLU A 20 5.06 -8.62 -14.12
CA GLU A 20 4.95 -7.50 -13.16
C GLU A 20 3.74 -7.68 -12.23
N ARG A 21 2.62 -8.22 -12.74
CA ARG A 21 1.46 -8.56 -11.91
C ARG A 21 1.78 -9.63 -10.88
N GLU A 22 2.43 -10.71 -11.27
CA GLU A 22 2.87 -11.78 -10.36
C GLU A 22 3.86 -11.26 -9.32
N GLN A 23 4.80 -10.40 -9.71
CA GLN A 23 5.71 -9.74 -8.78
C GLN A 23 4.95 -8.87 -7.77
N ALA A 24 4.00 -8.05 -8.22
CA ALA A 24 3.19 -7.21 -7.36
C ALA A 24 2.32 -8.04 -6.38
N GLU A 25 1.74 -9.15 -6.84
CA GLU A 25 0.97 -10.07 -6.00
C GLU A 25 1.85 -10.77 -4.95
N ASN A 26 3.06 -11.19 -5.33
CA ASN A 26 4.04 -11.77 -4.41
C ASN A 26 4.49 -10.77 -3.33
N GLU A 27 4.81 -9.53 -3.73
CA GLU A 27 5.16 -8.47 -2.79
C GLU A 27 4.00 -8.14 -1.85
N ARG A 28 2.77 -8.11 -2.36
CA ARG A 28 1.55 -7.92 -1.56
C ARG A 28 1.38 -9.03 -0.53
N ALA A 29 1.65 -10.29 -0.89
CA ALA A 29 1.60 -11.42 0.05
C ALA A 29 2.64 -11.27 1.17
N ILE A 30 3.86 -10.83 0.83
CA ILE A 30 4.92 -10.53 1.81
C ILE A 30 4.47 -9.42 2.76
N LEU A 31 3.90 -8.33 2.25
CA LEU A 31 3.37 -7.23 3.08
C LEU A 31 2.22 -7.69 3.97
N LYS A 32 1.33 -8.57 3.49
CA LYS A 32 0.25 -9.16 4.30
C LYS A 32 0.81 -9.94 5.48
N LYS A 33 1.88 -10.72 5.27
CA LYS A 33 2.59 -11.43 6.35
C LYS A 33 3.21 -10.47 7.37
N LYS A 34 3.84 -9.38 6.90
CA LYS A 34 4.39 -8.33 7.79
C LYS A 34 3.28 -7.63 8.58
N ASN A 35 2.15 -7.34 7.95
CA ASN A 35 0.98 -6.74 8.61
C ASN A 35 0.43 -7.65 9.71
N LYS A 36 0.30 -8.96 9.46
CA LYS A 36 -0.16 -9.93 10.48
C LYS A 36 0.79 -9.96 11.69
N ARG A 37 2.11 -9.96 11.45
CA ARG A 37 3.11 -9.91 12.53
C ARG A 37 2.98 -8.62 13.35
N PHE A 38 2.83 -7.47 12.68
CA PHE A 38 2.62 -6.19 13.35
C PHE A 38 1.37 -6.21 14.23
N LEU A 39 0.24 -6.72 13.71
CA LEU A 39 -1.00 -6.83 14.47
C LEU A 39 -0.84 -7.71 15.73
N VAL A 40 -0.12 -8.83 15.62
CA VAL A 40 0.18 -9.68 16.78
C VAL A 40 0.97 -8.91 17.83
N TYR A 41 2.04 -8.21 17.45
CA TYR A 41 2.81 -7.40 18.40
C TYR A 41 1.96 -6.28 19.02
N PHE A 42 1.15 -5.61 18.21
CA PHE A 42 0.24 -4.57 18.68
C PHE A 42 -0.72 -5.09 19.76
N VAL A 43 -1.38 -6.22 19.52
CA VAL A 43 -2.31 -6.83 20.47
C VAL A 43 -1.57 -7.25 21.75
N LEU A 44 -0.38 -7.83 21.63
CA LEU A 44 0.43 -8.19 22.80
C LEU A 44 0.85 -6.97 23.62
N THR A 45 1.23 -5.87 22.97
CA THR A 45 1.58 -4.62 23.66
C THR A 45 0.39 -4.02 24.39
N VAL A 46 -0.79 -3.99 23.76
CA VAL A 46 -2.02 -3.50 24.41
C VAL A 46 -2.43 -4.40 25.58
N ALA A 47 -2.37 -5.72 25.40
CA ALA A 47 -2.69 -6.67 26.48
C ALA A 47 -1.71 -6.53 27.67
N SER A 48 -0.42 -6.29 27.39
CA SER A 48 0.58 -5.99 28.41
C SER A 48 0.25 -4.71 29.17
N LEU A 49 -0.06 -3.62 28.46
CA LEU A 49 -0.46 -2.34 29.06
C LEU A 49 -1.70 -2.48 29.95
N VAL A 50 -2.74 -3.19 29.47
CA VAL A 50 -3.96 -3.43 30.25
C VAL A 50 -3.65 -4.25 31.50
N SER A 51 -2.82 -5.28 31.39
CA SER A 51 -2.39 -6.09 32.53
C SER A 51 -1.62 -5.25 33.56
N THR A 52 -0.69 -4.39 33.12
CA THR A 52 0.04 -3.47 33.99
C THR A 52 -0.89 -2.45 34.67
N ALA A 53 -1.88 -1.93 33.95
CA ALA A 53 -2.86 -1.00 34.51
C ALA A 53 -3.72 -1.67 35.59
N LEU A 54 -4.23 -2.87 35.33
CA LEU A 54 -5.10 -3.62 36.24
C LEU A 54 -4.38 -4.14 37.47
N LEU A 55 -3.14 -4.64 37.32
CA LEU A 55 -2.40 -5.30 38.39
C LEU A 55 -1.45 -4.37 39.15
N GLY A 56 -1.06 -3.24 38.55
CA GLY A 56 -0.12 -2.28 39.14
C GLY A 56 -0.73 -0.91 39.42
N ILE A 57 -1.28 -0.24 38.39
CA ILE A 57 -1.74 1.17 38.52
C ILE A 57 -2.95 1.27 39.44
N LEU A 58 -4.02 0.51 39.17
CA LEU A 58 -5.26 0.61 39.92
C LEU A 58 -5.08 0.24 41.41
N PRO A 59 -4.40 -0.87 41.77
CA PRO A 59 -4.18 -1.21 43.17
C PRO A 59 -3.32 -0.17 43.91
N ALA A 60 -2.35 0.45 43.23
CA ALA A 60 -1.50 1.48 43.83
C ALA A 60 -2.25 2.79 44.12
N ILE A 61 -3.30 3.11 43.34
CA ILE A 61 -4.17 4.25 43.61
C ILE A 61 -5.11 3.95 44.79
N ASP A 62 -5.64 2.73 44.85
CA ASP A 62 -6.60 2.32 45.90
C ASP A 62 -5.93 2.17 47.27
N LYS A 63 -4.66 1.72 47.32
CA LYS A 63 -3.90 1.51 48.57
C LYS A 63 -2.47 2.07 48.44
N PRO A 64 -2.29 3.39 48.58
CA PRO A 64 -1.00 4.05 48.40
C PRO A 64 0.04 3.66 49.47
N GLU A 65 -0.39 3.12 50.62
CA GLU A 65 0.52 2.79 51.73
C GLU A 65 1.29 1.48 51.52
N SER A 66 0.86 0.62 50.59
CA SER A 66 1.57 -0.62 50.22
C SER A 66 2.55 -0.43 49.05
N SER A 67 2.77 0.81 48.58
CA SER A 67 3.41 1.09 47.30
C SER A 67 4.93 1.28 47.35
N GLN A 68 5.63 0.79 48.38
CA GLN A 68 7.09 0.95 48.51
C GLN A 68 7.92 0.04 47.58
N ASP A 69 7.29 -0.80 46.76
CA ASP A 69 8.00 -1.79 45.96
C ASP A 69 8.26 -1.37 44.50
N LEU A 70 9.31 -1.97 43.96
CA LEU A 70 9.77 -1.97 42.57
C LEU A 70 8.62 -2.06 41.53
N VAL A 71 7.49 -2.67 41.90
CA VAL A 71 6.25 -2.73 41.12
C VAL A 71 5.69 -1.34 40.81
N PHE A 72 5.69 -0.40 41.74
CA PHE A 72 5.18 0.96 41.52
C PHE A 72 6.05 1.71 40.51
N VAL A 73 7.37 1.61 40.64
CA VAL A 73 8.34 2.19 39.70
C VAL A 73 8.15 1.63 38.30
N VAL A 74 8.12 0.31 38.16
CA VAL A 74 7.90 -0.36 36.86
C VAL A 74 6.57 0.09 36.25
N THR A 75 5.51 0.11 37.04
CA THR A 75 4.16 0.47 36.58
C THR A 75 4.10 1.95 36.14
N TYR A 76 4.71 2.86 36.88
CA TYR A 76 4.75 4.28 36.55
C TYR A 76 5.49 4.55 35.23
N PHE A 77 6.64 3.89 35.00
CA PHE A 77 7.44 4.10 33.79
C PHE A 77 6.94 3.34 32.56
N THR A 78 6.14 2.28 32.73
CA THR A 78 5.67 1.42 31.62
C THR A 78 4.91 2.19 30.53
N PRO A 79 3.92 3.07 30.84
CA PRO A 79 3.25 3.88 29.82
C PRO A 79 4.20 4.78 29.03
N TYR A 80 5.17 5.39 29.72
CA TYR A 80 6.14 6.29 29.10
C TYR A 80 7.16 5.58 28.20
N LEU A 81 7.43 4.30 28.45
CA LEU A 81 8.27 3.47 27.58
C LEU A 81 7.50 2.91 26.39
N ILE A 82 6.25 2.52 26.59
CA ILE A 82 5.44 1.87 25.55
C ILE A 82 4.85 2.89 24.57
N LEU A 83 4.49 4.10 25.02
CA LEU A 83 3.86 5.10 24.15
C LEU A 83 4.77 5.55 22.99
N PRO A 84 6.08 5.83 23.19
CA PRO A 84 7.00 6.11 22.07
C PRO A 84 7.17 4.90 21.14
N LEU A 85 7.27 3.69 21.68
CA LEU A 85 7.36 2.45 20.88
C LEU A 85 6.12 2.26 19.99
N PHE A 86 4.95 2.59 20.53
CA PHE A 86 3.68 2.52 19.81
C PHE A 86 3.61 3.57 18.70
N VAL A 87 3.93 4.83 19.01
CA VAL A 87 3.91 5.92 18.02
C VAL A 87 4.91 5.66 16.90
N PHE A 88 6.15 5.29 17.23
CA PHE A 88 7.18 4.99 16.23
C PHE A 88 6.87 3.71 15.45
N GLY A 89 6.37 2.68 16.13
CA GLY A 89 5.92 1.43 15.51
C GLY A 89 4.78 1.66 14.52
N ASN A 90 3.78 2.47 14.88
CA ASN A 90 2.68 2.83 14.00
C ASN A 90 3.14 3.69 12.81
N HIS A 91 4.04 4.65 13.04
CA HIS A 91 4.64 5.42 11.95
C HIS A 91 5.37 4.52 10.94
N LEU A 92 6.16 3.56 11.44
CA LEU A 92 6.84 2.58 10.59
C LEU A 92 5.87 1.65 9.87
N HIS A 93 4.78 1.24 10.51
CA HIS A 93 3.73 0.44 9.87
C HIS A 93 3.09 1.18 8.70
N ILE A 94 2.67 2.43 8.90
CA ILE A 94 2.09 3.26 7.84
C ILE A 94 3.09 3.41 6.68
N LYS A 95 4.35 3.73 6.99
CA LYS A 95 5.37 4.01 5.98
C LYS A 95 5.83 2.76 5.22
N LYS A 96 6.00 1.62 5.89
CA LYS A 96 6.62 0.41 5.32
C LYS A 96 5.63 -0.69 4.94
N ILE A 97 4.38 -0.63 5.41
CA ILE A 97 3.37 -1.65 5.15
C ILE A 97 2.18 -1.02 4.43
N GLU A 98 1.54 -0.01 5.02
CA GLU A 98 0.28 0.52 4.47
C GLU A 98 0.48 1.27 3.15
N LYS A 99 1.43 2.21 3.09
CA LYS A 99 1.73 2.96 1.87
C LYS A 99 2.18 2.04 0.72
N PRO A 100 3.15 1.12 0.89
CA PRO A 100 3.52 0.19 -0.16
C PRO A 100 2.38 -0.74 -0.57
N ARG A 101 1.55 -1.20 0.38
CA ARG A 101 0.38 -2.04 0.05
C ARG A 101 -0.60 -1.30 -0.85
N LYS A 102 -0.94 -0.05 -0.53
CA LYS A 102 -1.83 0.78 -1.37
C LYS A 102 -1.25 1.00 -2.77
N LYS A 103 0.06 1.22 -2.88
CA LYS A 103 0.73 1.32 -4.18
C LYS A 103 0.65 0.02 -4.99
N LEU A 104 0.91 -1.13 -4.36
CA LEU A 104 0.81 -2.43 -5.02
C LEU A 104 -0.63 -2.76 -5.41
N ASP A 105 -1.62 -2.45 -4.56
CA ASP A 105 -3.03 -2.61 -4.90
C ASP A 105 -3.39 -1.77 -6.14
N ALA A 106 -2.90 -0.52 -6.22
CA ALA A 106 -3.09 0.32 -7.40
C ALA A 106 -2.41 -0.23 -8.66
N VAL A 107 -1.20 -0.80 -8.55
CA VAL A 107 -0.51 -1.47 -9.66
C VAL A 107 -1.32 -2.68 -10.14
N ILE A 108 -1.75 -3.55 -9.24
CA ILE A 108 -2.53 -4.75 -9.58
C ILE A 108 -3.83 -4.36 -10.29
N VAL A 109 -4.53 -3.34 -9.80
CA VAL A 109 -5.75 -2.82 -10.45
C VAL A 109 -5.41 -2.19 -11.80
N GLY A 110 -4.34 -1.41 -11.90
CA GLY A 110 -3.89 -0.80 -13.15
C GLY A 110 -3.53 -1.82 -14.24
N LEU A 111 -3.02 -2.99 -13.85
CA LEU A 111 -2.69 -4.09 -14.77
C LEU A 111 -3.89 -5.00 -15.10
N THR A 112 -5.10 -4.67 -14.65
CA THR A 112 -6.31 -5.37 -15.11
C THR A 112 -6.71 -4.91 -16.51
N GLU A 113 -7.29 -5.83 -17.28
CA GLU A 113 -7.87 -5.51 -18.58
C GLU A 113 -8.94 -4.42 -18.42
N ALA A 114 -8.91 -3.46 -19.33
CA ALA A 114 -9.90 -2.40 -19.38
C ALA A 114 -11.27 -2.93 -19.78
N THR A 115 -12.33 -2.39 -19.18
CA THR A 115 -13.69 -2.73 -19.61
C THR A 115 -14.01 -2.08 -20.96
N PRO A 116 -14.99 -2.61 -21.72
CA PRO A 116 -15.44 -1.98 -22.97
C PRO A 116 -15.84 -0.51 -22.80
N GLU A 117 -16.39 -0.14 -21.64
CA GLU A 117 -16.80 1.22 -21.30
C GLU A 117 -15.59 2.16 -21.12
N GLU A 118 -14.52 1.69 -20.47
CA GLU A 118 -13.28 2.46 -20.27
C GLU A 118 -12.52 2.68 -21.59
N LEU A 119 -12.70 1.79 -22.56
CA LEU A 119 -12.09 1.90 -23.89
C LEU A 119 -12.74 2.99 -24.77
N VAL A 120 -14.00 3.35 -24.51
CA VAL A 120 -14.72 4.40 -25.25
C VAL A 120 -14.16 5.80 -24.95
N ASP A 121 -13.63 6.01 -23.74
CA ASP A 121 -13.09 7.30 -23.31
C ASP A 121 -11.65 7.58 -23.82
N VAL A 122 -11.05 6.64 -24.55
CA VAL A 122 -9.72 6.82 -25.12
C VAL A 122 -9.86 7.54 -26.46
N ALA A 123 -9.49 8.83 -26.48
CA ALA A 123 -9.73 9.75 -27.59
C ALA A 123 -9.28 9.20 -28.96
N ASP A 124 -10.21 9.23 -29.91
CA ASP A 124 -9.94 8.97 -31.32
C ASP A 124 -9.35 10.22 -31.99
N GLY A 125 -8.42 10.04 -32.93
CA GLY A 125 -7.89 11.12 -33.77
C GLY A 125 -6.44 11.54 -33.52
N HIS A 126 -5.69 10.85 -32.64
CA HIS A 126 -4.25 11.03 -32.50
C HIS A 126 -3.48 9.83 -33.08
N HIS A 127 -2.59 10.09 -34.04
CA HIS A 127 -1.80 9.05 -34.72
C HIS A 127 -0.93 8.21 -33.76
N GLU A 128 -0.43 8.81 -32.68
CA GLU A 128 0.35 8.13 -31.65
C GLU A 128 -0.48 7.10 -30.87
N ILE A 129 -1.71 7.48 -30.51
CA ILE A 129 -2.66 6.60 -29.80
C ILE A 129 -3.08 5.44 -30.71
N ASP A 130 -3.38 5.73 -31.98
CA ASP A 130 -3.74 4.71 -32.96
C ASP A 130 -2.61 3.73 -33.21
N ARG A 131 -1.37 4.22 -33.33
CA ARG A 131 -0.17 3.37 -33.46
C ARG A 131 0.02 2.49 -32.23
N TYR A 132 -0.15 3.04 -31.03
CA TYR A 132 -0.05 2.28 -29.79
C TYR A 132 -1.12 1.18 -29.71
N ARG A 133 -2.40 1.51 -30.01
CA ARG A 133 -3.50 0.56 -30.10
C ARG A 133 -3.23 -0.55 -31.11
N GLN A 134 -2.67 -0.23 -32.27
CA GLN A 134 -2.30 -1.23 -33.28
C GLN A 134 -1.20 -2.17 -32.79
N GLN A 135 -0.20 -1.68 -32.04
CA GLN A 135 0.83 -2.53 -31.44
C GLN A 135 0.24 -3.49 -30.41
N VAL A 136 -0.68 -2.99 -29.57
CA VAL A 136 -1.39 -3.80 -28.57
C VAL A 136 -2.27 -4.86 -29.25
N ALA A 137 -3.00 -4.49 -30.29
CA ALA A 137 -3.82 -5.40 -31.09
C ALA A 137 -2.97 -6.45 -31.82
N ALA A 138 -1.78 -6.08 -32.32
CA ALA A 138 -0.83 -7.00 -32.95
C ALA A 138 -0.31 -8.07 -31.97
N GLN A 139 -0.28 -7.75 -30.67
CA GLN A 139 0.03 -8.68 -29.58
C GLN A 139 -1.20 -9.52 -29.15
N GLN A 140 -2.36 -9.37 -29.80
CA GLN A 140 -3.61 -10.07 -29.50
C GLN A 140 -4.10 -9.90 -28.05
N ARG A 141 -3.83 -8.74 -27.43
CA ARG A 141 -4.27 -8.43 -26.06
C ARG A 141 -5.14 -7.18 -26.02
N VAL A 142 -5.90 -7.05 -24.94
CA VAL A 142 -6.67 -5.84 -24.62
C VAL A 142 -5.74 -4.83 -23.91
N LEU A 143 -6.08 -3.55 -24.00
CA LEU A 143 -5.43 -2.52 -23.19
C LEU A 143 -5.71 -2.77 -21.69
N VAL A 144 -4.74 -2.47 -20.86
CA VAL A 144 -4.93 -2.47 -19.40
C VAL A 144 -5.31 -1.06 -18.90
N LYS A 145 -5.92 -0.97 -17.72
CA LYS A 145 -6.37 0.32 -17.17
C LYS A 145 -5.24 1.35 -17.04
N ALA A 146 -4.04 0.91 -16.66
CA ALA A 146 -2.87 1.77 -16.55
C ALA A 146 -2.42 2.35 -17.90
N GLU A 147 -2.69 1.66 -19.01
CA GLU A 147 -2.44 2.17 -20.38
C GLU A 147 -3.45 3.24 -20.73
N ILE A 148 -4.73 3.06 -20.37
CA ILE A 148 -5.77 4.07 -20.54
C ILE A 148 -5.43 5.34 -19.74
N ASP A 149 -5.05 5.19 -18.47
CA ASP A 149 -4.62 6.30 -17.61
C ASP A 149 -3.39 7.02 -18.18
N ALA A 150 -2.48 6.30 -18.84
CA ALA A 150 -1.31 6.89 -19.48
C ALA A 150 -1.71 7.68 -20.74
N ILE A 151 -2.63 7.14 -21.54
CA ILE A 151 -3.16 7.81 -22.73
C ILE A 151 -3.91 9.09 -22.34
N GLN A 152 -4.80 9.05 -21.34
CA GLN A 152 -5.52 10.23 -20.85
C GLN A 152 -4.57 11.31 -20.32
N ARG A 153 -3.54 10.92 -19.56
CA ARG A 153 -2.51 11.86 -19.09
C ARG A 153 -1.71 12.47 -20.24
N TRP A 154 -1.42 11.69 -21.29
CA TRP A 154 -0.75 12.19 -22.47
C TRP A 154 -1.61 13.21 -23.23
N ILE A 155 -2.89 12.91 -23.46
CA ILE A 155 -3.85 13.83 -24.08
C ILE A 155 -3.92 15.15 -23.29
N GLY A 156 -4.11 15.07 -21.97
CA GLY A 156 -4.20 16.26 -21.12
C GLY A 156 -2.95 17.14 -21.17
N LYS A 157 -1.75 16.55 -21.34
CA LYS A 157 -0.51 17.31 -21.56
C LYS A 157 -0.49 17.99 -22.92
N GLN A 158 -0.95 17.32 -23.98
CA GLN A 158 -1.01 17.90 -25.32
C GLN A 158 -2.00 19.06 -25.38
N THR A 159 -3.18 18.94 -24.74
CA THR A 159 -4.19 20.01 -24.69
C THR A 159 -3.70 21.24 -23.91
N GLN A 160 -2.82 21.08 -22.92
CA GLN A 160 -2.24 22.22 -22.19
C GLN A 160 -1.06 22.89 -22.93
N ALA A 161 -0.45 22.19 -23.89
CA ALA A 161 0.67 22.68 -24.67
C ALA A 161 0.27 23.34 -26.01
N ALA A 162 -1.00 23.18 -26.42
CA ALA A 162 -1.61 23.81 -27.58
C ALA A 162 -2.31 25.13 -27.20
#